data_AF-A0A9E4XQV5-F1
#
_entry.id   AF-A0A9E4XQV5-F1
#
_cell.length_a   1.000
_cell.length_b   1.000
_cell.length_c   1.000
_cell.angle_alpha   90.00
_cell.angle_beta   90.00
_cell.angle_gamma   90.00
#
_symmetry.space_group_name_H-M   'P 1'
#
loop_
_entity.id
_entity.type
_entity.pdbx_description
1 polymer ?
#
loop_
_entity_poly.entity_id
_entity_poly.type
_entity_poly.pdbx_seq_one_letter_code
_entity_poly.pdbx_strand_id
1 'polypeptide(L)'
;MSPNGSSTVTIHSAKTIPAITDRSVQLPEYDRERLEDIGFLTSMTLVLLGNYHQTGHFGGPTAYAPYTVACHLAGPENGGLTYDYRRPKHPFADRFMLAGGHNVPVMYALWIIMGEALDRKHRATGDDRYRADPKTSMLAIDALGFRRGAGALKTILEDNDLADHPIMAQARIRGIRALAGHAESTDLTNDVNGGPSGIGIATAAGKAAFWDMMGADPSLKIIAIEGEFALTSGHSQEFKTQAVAQR
;
A
#
# COMPACT_ATOMS: atom_id res chain seq x y z
N MET A 1 -28.49 22.64 2.82
CA MET A 1 -27.93 21.27 2.72
C MET A 1 -27.30 20.97 4.07
N SER A 2 -27.80 19.96 4.78
CA SER A 2 -27.45 19.74 6.19
C SER A 2 -25.96 19.39 6.35
N PRO A 3 -25.22 20.09 7.23
CA PRO A 3 -23.86 19.72 7.60
C PRO A 3 -23.96 18.75 8.78
N ASN A 4 -23.96 17.44 8.56
CA ASN A 4 -23.98 16.45 9.64
C ASN A 4 -23.42 15.11 9.14
N GLY A 5 -22.12 14.91 9.28
CA GLY A 5 -21.44 13.64 8.96
C GLY A 5 -20.48 13.14 10.03
N SER A 6 -20.63 13.51 11.31
CA SER A 6 -19.92 12.76 12.37
C SER A 6 -20.70 11.47 12.67
N SER A 7 -20.11 10.33 12.33
CA SER A 7 -20.65 9.03 12.75
C SER A 7 -20.00 8.62 14.07
N THR A 8 -20.80 8.17 15.02
CA THR A 8 -20.29 7.64 16.29
C THR A 8 -20.03 6.15 16.13
N VAL A 9 -18.80 5.71 16.40
CA VAL A 9 -18.45 4.29 16.47
C VAL A 9 -18.14 3.93 17.91
N THR A 10 -18.66 2.79 18.36
CA THR A 10 -18.31 2.22 19.66
C THR A 10 -17.13 1.28 19.51
N ILE A 11 -16.03 1.60 20.18
CA ILE A 11 -14.87 0.72 20.28
C ILE A 11 -15.04 -0.14 21.53
N HIS A 12 -15.11 -1.45 21.33
CA HIS A 12 -15.13 -2.44 22.41
C HIS A 12 -13.68 -2.83 22.73
N SER A 13 -13.20 -2.49 23.93
CA SER A 13 -11.88 -2.93 24.40
C SER A 13 -12.03 -4.07 25.40
N ALA A 14 -11.45 -5.23 25.08
CA ALA A 14 -11.32 -6.36 26.00
C ALA A 14 -9.91 -6.36 26.62
N LYS A 15 -9.85 -6.45 27.94
CA LYS A 15 -8.62 -6.72 28.70
C LYS A 15 -8.63 -8.17 29.17
N THR A 16 -7.52 -8.66 29.68
CA THR A 16 -7.41 -9.98 30.34
C THR A 16 -8.30 -10.13 31.58
N ILE A 17 -8.94 -9.04 32.04
CA ILE A 17 -9.94 -9.00 33.10
C ILE A 17 -11.33 -8.84 32.44
N PRO A 18 -12.40 -9.51 32.91
CA PRO A 18 -13.74 -9.45 32.32
C PRO A 18 -14.45 -8.11 32.55
N ALA A 19 -13.85 -7.03 32.07
CA ALA A 19 -14.43 -5.70 32.00
C ALA A 19 -14.34 -5.23 30.55
N ILE A 20 -15.45 -5.34 29.82
CA ILE A 20 -15.59 -4.70 28.51
C ILE A 20 -15.71 -3.21 28.80
N THR A 21 -14.75 -2.42 28.30
CA THR A 21 -14.86 -0.96 28.33
C THR A 21 -15.29 -0.49 26.96
N ASP A 22 -16.49 0.07 26.88
CA ASP A 22 -17.01 0.69 25.67
C ASP A 22 -16.56 2.15 25.60
N ARG A 23 -15.94 2.52 24.49
CA ARG A 23 -15.58 3.91 24.22
C ARG A 23 -16.25 4.36 22.93
N SER A 24 -17.17 5.32 23.04
CA SER A 24 -17.71 6.01 21.88
C SER A 24 -16.67 6.98 21.32
N VAL A 25 -16.43 6.89 20.02
CA VAL A 25 -15.53 7.77 19.28
C VAL A 25 -16.34 8.44 18.18
N GLN A 26 -16.28 9.76 18.12
CA GLN A 26 -16.78 10.50 16.98
C GLN A 26 -15.77 10.39 15.85
N LEU A 27 -16.20 9.88 14.71
CA LEU A 27 -15.38 9.89 13.51
C LEU A 27 -15.40 11.29 12.89
N PRO A 28 -14.25 11.78 12.41
CA PRO A 28 -14.20 13.02 11.63
C PRO A 28 -14.92 12.84 10.30
N GLU A 29 -15.23 13.93 9.60
CA GLU A 29 -15.60 13.84 8.19
C GLU A 29 -14.32 13.59 7.37
N TYR A 30 -14.16 12.36 6.86
CA TYR A 30 -12.97 11.91 6.13
C TYR A 30 -13.25 11.54 4.67
N ASP A 31 -14.37 12.02 4.10
CA ASP A 31 -14.80 11.70 2.74
C ASP A 31 -14.94 10.18 2.49
N ARG A 32 -15.82 9.56 3.30
CA ARG A 32 -16.00 8.11 3.34
C ARG A 32 -16.37 7.52 1.98
N GLU A 33 -17.28 8.16 1.26
CA GLU A 33 -17.75 7.70 -0.05
C GLU A 33 -16.58 7.58 -1.04
N ARG A 34 -15.71 8.59 -1.09
CA ARG A 34 -14.52 8.56 -1.94
C ARG A 34 -13.55 7.44 -1.56
N LEU A 35 -13.34 7.18 -0.27
CA LEU A 35 -12.48 6.06 0.16
C LEU A 35 -13.11 4.71 -0.20
N GLU A 36 -14.43 4.56 -0.10
CA GLU A 36 -15.15 3.35 -0.51
C GLU A 36 -15.06 3.13 -2.02
N ASP A 37 -15.20 4.18 -2.84
CA ASP A 37 -15.03 4.12 -4.30
C ASP A 37 -13.61 3.68 -4.69
N ILE A 38 -12.59 4.28 -4.07
CA ILE A 38 -11.20 3.91 -4.33
C ILE A 38 -10.93 2.49 -3.83
N GLY A 39 -11.53 2.08 -2.72
CA GLY A 39 -11.49 0.71 -2.22
C GLY A 39 -12.07 -0.28 -3.22
N PHE A 40 -13.24 0.02 -3.79
CA PHE A 40 -13.86 -0.79 -4.84
C PHE A 40 -12.99 -0.89 -6.09
N LEU A 41 -12.50 0.25 -6.60
CA LEU A 41 -11.61 0.28 -7.77
C LEU A 41 -10.31 -0.50 -7.52
N THR A 42 -9.75 -0.41 -6.31
CA THR A 42 -8.56 -1.16 -5.91
C THR A 42 -8.83 -2.66 -5.96
N SER A 43 -9.93 -3.12 -5.36
CA SER A 43 -10.33 -4.54 -5.39
C SER A 43 -10.60 -5.03 -6.80
N MET A 44 -11.29 -4.26 -7.65
CA MET A 44 -11.57 -4.67 -9.03
C MET A 44 -10.30 -4.70 -9.88
N THR A 45 -9.40 -3.72 -9.73
CA THR A 45 -8.11 -3.71 -10.43
C THR A 45 -7.26 -4.91 -10.01
N LEU A 46 -7.23 -5.24 -8.72
CA LEU A 46 -6.59 -6.44 -8.20
C LEU A 46 -7.14 -7.72 -8.83
N VAL A 47 -8.47 -7.85 -8.91
CA VAL A 47 -9.12 -9.00 -9.53
C VAL A 47 -8.73 -9.12 -11.00
N LEU A 48 -8.64 -8.00 -11.73
CA LEU A 48 -8.15 -7.98 -13.11
C LEU A 48 -6.69 -8.46 -13.21
N LEU A 49 -5.80 -8.00 -12.32
CA LEU A 49 -4.41 -8.46 -12.28
C LEU A 49 -4.35 -9.98 -12.12
N GLY A 50 -5.07 -10.53 -11.14
CA GLY A 50 -5.07 -11.95 -10.86
C GLY A 50 -5.70 -12.79 -11.98
N ASN A 51 -6.86 -12.37 -12.50
CA ASN A 51 -7.58 -13.10 -13.54
C ASN A 51 -6.81 -13.13 -14.86
N TYR A 52 -6.25 -11.99 -15.28
CA TYR A 52 -5.49 -11.92 -16.53
C TYR A 52 -4.24 -12.81 -16.48
N HIS A 53 -3.55 -12.88 -15.34
CA HIS A 53 -2.33 -13.70 -15.20
C HIS A 53 -2.62 -15.14 -14.76
N GLN A 54 -3.88 -15.46 -14.40
CA GLN A 54 -4.28 -16.76 -13.84
C GLN A 54 -3.42 -17.19 -12.64
N THR A 55 -2.98 -16.23 -11.82
CA THR A 55 -2.13 -16.45 -10.65
C THR A 55 -2.31 -15.32 -9.64
N GLY A 56 -1.91 -15.57 -8.39
CA GLY A 56 -1.95 -14.58 -7.31
C GLY A 56 -2.92 -14.95 -6.19
N HIS A 57 -2.98 -14.07 -5.19
CA HIS A 57 -3.86 -14.23 -4.04
C HIS A 57 -5.00 -13.21 -4.15
N PHE A 58 -6.23 -13.65 -3.88
CA PHE A 58 -7.43 -12.79 -3.96
C PHE A 58 -8.02 -12.50 -2.58
N GLY A 59 -8.09 -13.52 -1.71
CA GLY A 59 -8.76 -13.43 -0.41
C GLY A 59 -8.16 -12.36 0.51
N GLY A 60 -6.93 -12.61 0.99
CA GLY A 60 -6.22 -11.65 1.84
C GLY A 60 -6.12 -10.24 1.22
N PRO A 61 -5.78 -10.10 -0.08
CA PRO A 61 -5.65 -8.77 -0.69
C PRO A 61 -6.95 -7.99 -0.75
N THR A 62 -8.07 -8.65 -1.06
CA THR A 62 -9.39 -8.00 -1.06
C THR A 62 -9.80 -7.61 0.37
N ALA A 63 -9.51 -8.45 1.36
CA ALA A 63 -9.75 -8.13 2.77
C ALA A 63 -8.90 -6.95 3.28
N TYR A 64 -7.71 -6.75 2.70
CA TYR A 64 -6.81 -5.67 3.08
C TYR A 64 -7.07 -4.35 2.36
N ALA A 65 -7.89 -4.34 1.30
CA ALA A 65 -8.14 -3.13 0.51
C ALA A 65 -8.61 -1.92 1.36
N PRO A 66 -9.56 -2.06 2.31
CA PRO A 66 -9.95 -0.92 3.15
C PRO A 66 -8.78 -0.39 3.99
N TYR A 67 -7.95 -1.28 4.55
CA TYR A 67 -6.80 -0.89 5.35
C TYR A 67 -5.74 -0.18 4.52
N THR A 68 -5.40 -0.71 3.34
CA THR A 68 -4.38 -0.11 2.49
C THR A 68 -4.83 1.23 1.93
N VAL A 69 -6.09 1.35 1.49
CA VAL A 69 -6.70 2.61 1.05
C VAL A 69 -6.70 3.64 2.17
N ALA A 70 -7.21 3.29 3.36
CA ALA A 70 -7.25 4.21 4.49
C ALA A 70 -5.83 4.65 4.93
N CYS A 71 -4.88 3.72 5.01
CA CYS A 71 -3.50 4.06 5.37
C CYS A 71 -2.87 5.07 4.39
N HIS A 72 -3.18 4.99 3.10
CA HIS A 72 -2.57 5.87 2.10
C HIS A 72 -3.35 7.17 1.87
N LEU A 73 -4.67 7.17 2.04
CA LEU A 73 -5.52 8.27 1.54
C LEU A 73 -6.36 8.96 2.61
N ALA A 74 -6.46 8.42 3.84
CA ALA A 74 -7.22 9.08 4.90
C ALA A 74 -6.55 10.37 5.42
N GLY A 75 -5.24 10.55 5.17
CA GLY A 75 -4.49 11.71 5.64
C GLY A 75 -3.92 11.56 7.05
N PRO A 76 -2.78 12.22 7.38
CA PRO A 76 -2.13 12.12 8.69
C PRO A 76 -3.02 12.48 9.87
N GLU A 77 -3.92 13.44 9.70
CA GLU A 77 -4.91 13.88 10.69
C GLU A 77 -5.90 12.79 11.08
N ASN A 78 -6.11 11.80 10.21
CA ASN A 78 -6.96 10.63 10.44
C ASN A 78 -6.16 9.35 10.70
N GLY A 79 -4.86 9.47 10.98
CA GLY A 79 -3.96 8.34 11.25
C GLY A 79 -3.36 7.68 10.00
N GLY A 80 -3.62 8.21 8.80
CA GLY A 80 -2.97 7.80 7.56
C GLY A 80 -1.50 8.22 7.47
N LEU A 81 -0.80 7.73 6.46
CA LEU A 81 0.61 7.99 6.22
C LEU A 81 0.87 9.45 5.85
N THR A 82 1.93 10.02 6.41
CA THR A 82 2.60 11.22 5.92
C THR A 82 3.66 10.79 4.91
N TYR A 83 3.35 10.90 3.61
CA TYR A 83 4.27 10.52 2.54
C TYR A 83 4.00 11.33 1.27
N ASP A 84 4.90 11.23 0.30
CA ASP A 84 4.73 11.77 -1.05
C ASP A 84 4.88 10.62 -2.05
N TYR A 85 3.83 10.31 -2.82
CA TYR A 85 3.89 9.30 -3.89
C TYR A 85 5.04 9.54 -4.87
N ARG A 86 5.37 10.82 -5.13
CA ARG A 86 6.43 11.23 -6.06
C ARG A 86 7.82 11.03 -5.46
N ARG A 87 7.92 10.87 -4.14
CA ARG A 87 9.15 10.62 -3.40
C ARG A 87 8.89 9.62 -2.26
N PRO A 88 8.49 8.39 -2.58
CA PRO A 88 7.88 7.47 -1.61
C PRO A 88 8.88 6.93 -0.58
N LYS A 89 10.19 7.10 -0.84
CA LYS A 89 11.29 6.71 0.07
C LYS A 89 11.90 7.88 0.83
N HIS A 90 11.22 9.02 0.94
CA HIS A 90 11.71 10.17 1.71
C HIS A 90 12.19 9.74 3.13
N PRO A 91 13.38 10.15 3.61
CA PRO A 91 13.90 9.72 4.92
C PRO A 91 12.97 10.03 6.10
N PHE A 92 12.32 11.20 6.05
CA PHE A 92 11.35 11.69 7.04
C PHE A 92 9.88 11.45 6.66
N ALA A 93 9.59 10.46 5.82
CA ALA A 93 8.22 10.01 5.60
C ALA A 93 7.94 8.78 6.48
N ASP A 94 6.66 8.59 6.78
CA ASP A 94 6.18 7.38 7.43
C ASP A 94 6.55 6.14 6.62
N ARG A 95 6.72 5.00 7.31
CA ARG A 95 6.99 3.73 6.64
C ARG A 95 5.74 2.89 6.56
N PHE A 96 5.44 2.44 5.35
CA PHE A 96 4.44 1.41 5.11
C PHE A 96 5.14 0.08 4.85
N MET A 97 4.63 -1.00 5.44
CA MET A 97 5.20 -2.34 5.30
C MET A 97 4.07 -3.34 5.07
N LEU A 98 3.96 -3.85 3.84
CA LEU A 98 3.10 -5.02 3.59
C LEU A 98 3.88 -6.30 3.92
N ALA A 99 4.03 -6.56 5.22
CA ALA A 99 4.78 -7.70 5.73
C ALA A 99 4.19 -9.04 5.26
N GLY A 100 2.86 -9.14 5.20
CA GLY A 100 2.13 -10.25 4.58
C GLY A 100 2.25 -10.21 3.06
N GLY A 101 3.47 -10.43 2.54
CA GLY A 101 3.88 -10.01 1.19
C GLY A 101 3.11 -10.67 0.05
N HIS A 102 2.50 -11.82 0.26
CA HIS A 102 1.63 -12.45 -0.73
C HIS A 102 0.41 -11.57 -1.07
N ASN A 103 0.13 -10.58 -0.22
CA ASN A 103 -0.96 -9.64 -0.42
C ASN A 103 -0.66 -8.47 -1.35
N VAL A 104 0.55 -8.40 -1.91
CA VAL A 104 1.01 -7.27 -2.76
C VAL A 104 0.08 -6.88 -3.92
N PRO A 105 -0.77 -7.75 -4.51
CA PRO A 105 -1.68 -7.31 -5.59
C PRO A 105 -2.57 -6.11 -5.21
N VAL A 106 -2.96 -5.99 -3.93
CA VAL A 106 -3.76 -4.83 -3.46
C VAL A 106 -2.98 -3.53 -3.53
N MET A 107 -1.68 -3.60 -3.24
CA MET A 107 -0.80 -2.44 -3.27
C MET A 107 -0.49 -2.03 -4.70
N TYR A 108 -0.19 -2.97 -5.59
CA TYR A 108 -0.03 -2.64 -7.02
C TYR A 108 -1.29 -2.00 -7.59
N ALA A 109 -2.47 -2.54 -7.29
CA ALA A 109 -3.73 -1.94 -7.72
C ALA A 109 -3.88 -0.50 -7.23
N LEU A 110 -3.69 -0.25 -5.94
CA LEU A 110 -3.80 1.09 -5.34
C LEU A 110 -2.74 2.05 -5.91
N TRP A 111 -1.48 1.61 -6.03
CA TRP A 111 -0.39 2.41 -6.57
C TRP A 111 -0.57 2.75 -8.05
N ILE A 112 -1.14 1.85 -8.85
CA ILE A 112 -1.53 2.10 -10.24
C ILE A 112 -2.62 3.18 -10.30
N ILE A 113 -3.67 3.07 -9.48
CA ILE A 113 -4.76 4.05 -9.44
C ILE A 113 -4.22 5.44 -9.06
N MET A 114 -3.37 5.52 -8.03
CA MET A 114 -2.77 6.79 -7.62
C MET A 114 -1.83 7.37 -8.68
N GLY A 115 -1.02 6.54 -9.34
CA GLY A 115 -0.14 6.98 -10.42
C GLY A 115 -0.91 7.51 -11.62
N GLU A 116 -1.96 6.80 -12.05
CA GLU A 116 -2.87 7.25 -13.10
C GLU A 116 -3.55 8.57 -12.74
N ALA A 117 -3.98 8.74 -11.47
CA ALA A 117 -4.59 9.99 -11.03
C ALA A 117 -3.62 11.19 -11.12
N LEU A 118 -2.38 11.02 -10.66
CA LEU A 118 -1.34 12.05 -10.75
C LEU A 118 -1.01 12.40 -12.20
N ASP A 119 -0.75 11.39 -13.02
CA ASP A 119 -0.35 11.57 -14.41
C ASP A 119 -1.49 12.20 -15.25
N ARG A 120 -2.75 11.76 -15.07
CA ARG A 120 -3.91 12.38 -15.74
C ARG A 120 -4.11 13.83 -15.30
N LYS A 121 -3.94 14.12 -14.00
CA LYS A 121 -4.09 15.47 -13.48
C LYS A 121 -2.99 16.40 -14.00
N HIS A 122 -1.74 15.92 -14.05
CA HIS A 122 -0.63 16.67 -14.65
C HIS A 122 -0.89 16.94 -16.14
N ARG A 123 -1.26 15.92 -16.92
CA ARG A 123 -1.60 16.07 -18.35
C ARG A 123 -2.73 17.07 -18.60
N ALA A 124 -3.75 17.07 -17.75
CA ALA A 124 -4.90 17.97 -17.89
C ALA A 124 -4.62 19.42 -17.49
N THR A 125 -3.67 19.65 -16.57
CA THR A 125 -3.48 20.98 -15.94
C THR A 125 -2.13 21.62 -16.22
N GLY A 126 -1.11 20.84 -16.59
CA GLY A 126 0.28 21.27 -16.64
C GLY A 126 0.91 21.58 -15.27
N ASP A 127 0.21 21.35 -14.16
CA ASP A 127 0.67 21.72 -12.82
C ASP A 127 1.65 20.68 -12.26
N ASP A 128 2.91 21.09 -12.14
CA ASP A 128 4.02 20.26 -11.67
C ASP A 128 3.86 19.69 -10.26
N ARG A 129 2.90 20.16 -9.46
CA ARG A 129 2.53 19.48 -8.21
C ARG A 129 2.04 18.05 -8.45
N TYR A 130 1.50 17.75 -9.62
CA TYR A 130 1.07 16.40 -9.99
C TYR A 130 2.12 15.61 -10.78
N ARG A 131 3.26 16.22 -11.12
CA ARG A 131 4.32 15.57 -11.89
C ARG A 131 4.99 14.49 -11.05
N ALA A 132 4.75 13.23 -11.39
CA ALA A 132 5.45 12.08 -10.82
C ALA A 132 6.50 11.55 -11.81
N ASP A 133 7.62 11.02 -11.30
CA ASP A 133 8.63 10.39 -12.16
C ASP A 133 8.02 9.15 -12.85
N PRO A 134 8.00 9.09 -14.20
CA PRO A 134 7.49 7.92 -14.92
C PRO A 134 8.19 6.62 -14.54
N LYS A 135 9.47 6.66 -14.16
CA LYS A 135 10.24 5.46 -13.80
C LYS A 135 9.85 4.91 -12.44
N THR A 136 9.46 5.76 -11.48
CA THR A 136 9.05 5.35 -10.14
C THR A 136 7.55 5.05 -10.07
N SER A 137 6.74 5.79 -10.84
CA SER A 137 5.28 5.63 -10.86
C SER A 137 4.87 4.26 -11.37
N MET A 138 3.74 3.77 -10.86
CA MET A 138 3.04 2.62 -11.42
C MET A 138 1.80 3.13 -12.15
N LEU A 139 1.59 2.71 -13.39
CA LEU A 139 0.41 3.09 -14.21
C LEU A 139 -0.27 1.83 -14.76
N ALA A 140 -1.41 1.98 -15.43
CA ALA A 140 -2.22 0.85 -15.88
C ALA A 140 -1.45 -0.13 -16.78
N ILE A 141 -0.49 0.34 -17.57
CA ILE A 141 0.35 -0.51 -18.41
C ILE A 141 1.18 -1.53 -17.61
N ASP A 142 1.54 -1.23 -16.36
CA ASP A 142 2.28 -2.15 -15.48
C ASP A 142 1.44 -3.33 -15.03
N ALA A 143 0.12 -3.30 -15.24
CA ALA A 143 -0.72 -4.45 -15.01
C ALA A 143 -0.19 -5.68 -15.78
N LEU A 144 0.33 -5.49 -17.01
CA LEU A 144 0.95 -6.55 -17.81
C LEU A 144 2.23 -7.13 -17.16
N GLY A 145 2.79 -6.47 -16.17
CA GLY A 145 3.98 -6.91 -15.44
C GLY A 145 3.71 -7.87 -14.30
N PHE A 146 2.45 -8.09 -13.92
CA PHE A 146 2.14 -8.86 -12.73
C PHE A 146 2.59 -10.32 -12.81
N ARG A 147 3.46 -10.72 -11.86
CA ARG A 147 4.09 -12.05 -11.79
C ARG A 147 4.81 -12.45 -13.07
N ARG A 148 5.30 -11.46 -13.82
CA ARG A 148 6.07 -11.65 -15.06
C ARG A 148 7.47 -11.09 -14.89
N GLY A 149 8.47 -11.87 -15.33
CA GLY A 149 9.87 -11.43 -15.28
C GLY A 149 10.16 -10.33 -16.30
N ALA A 150 11.10 -9.44 -15.96
CA ALA A 150 11.49 -8.31 -16.82
C ALA A 150 11.95 -8.73 -18.23
N GLY A 151 12.53 -9.93 -18.38
CA GLY A 151 12.92 -10.47 -19.69
C GLY A 151 11.74 -10.63 -20.65
N ALA A 152 10.63 -11.21 -20.18
CA ALA A 152 9.43 -11.43 -20.99
C ALA A 152 8.75 -10.11 -21.38
N LEU A 153 8.88 -9.07 -20.56
CA LEU A 153 8.29 -7.75 -20.83
C LEU A 153 9.00 -6.96 -21.92
N LYS A 154 10.22 -7.34 -22.30
CA LYS A 154 10.97 -6.63 -23.35
C LYS A 154 10.32 -6.76 -24.72
N THR A 155 9.78 -7.95 -25.03
CA THR A 155 9.24 -8.28 -26.35
C THR A 155 7.72 -8.39 -26.36
N ILE A 156 7.06 -8.40 -25.19
CA ILE A 156 5.61 -8.70 -25.10
C ILE A 156 4.73 -7.85 -26.01
N LEU A 157 5.05 -6.58 -26.23
CA LEU A 157 4.26 -5.74 -27.14
C LEU A 157 4.55 -6.03 -28.60
N GLU A 158 5.81 -6.34 -28.94
CA GLU A 158 6.22 -6.71 -30.31
C GLU A 158 5.64 -8.08 -30.69
N ASP A 159 5.75 -9.06 -29.78
CA ASP A 159 5.24 -10.43 -29.95
C ASP A 159 3.71 -10.49 -30.13
N ASN A 160 3.00 -9.40 -29.83
CA ASN A 160 1.54 -9.28 -29.94
C ASN A 160 1.10 -8.17 -30.91
N ASP A 161 1.99 -7.62 -31.74
CA ASP A 161 1.67 -6.54 -32.70
C ASP A 161 1.08 -5.27 -32.05
N LEU A 162 1.45 -4.98 -30.80
CA LEU A 162 0.96 -3.86 -29.99
C LEU A 162 2.01 -2.78 -29.75
N ALA A 163 3.23 -2.93 -30.28
CA ALA A 163 4.33 -2.00 -30.04
C ALA A 163 4.00 -0.56 -30.44
N ASP A 164 3.27 -0.35 -31.53
CA ASP A 164 2.82 0.95 -32.05
C ASP A 164 1.40 1.35 -31.59
N HIS A 165 0.73 0.52 -30.79
CA HIS A 165 -0.65 0.79 -30.40
C HIS A 165 -0.72 2.03 -29.47
N PRO A 166 -1.57 3.04 -29.76
CA PRO A 166 -1.59 4.31 -29.01
C PRO A 166 -1.80 4.15 -27.50
N ILE A 167 -2.61 3.18 -27.07
CA ILE A 167 -2.85 2.89 -25.64
C ILE A 167 -1.56 2.43 -24.94
N MET A 168 -0.60 1.85 -25.66
CA MET A 168 0.66 1.34 -25.12
C MET A 168 1.78 2.40 -25.13
N ALA A 169 1.49 3.65 -25.50
CA ALA A 169 2.50 4.71 -25.64
C ALA A 169 3.37 4.91 -24.37
N GLN A 170 2.80 4.70 -23.18
CA GLN A 170 3.54 4.75 -21.92
C GLN A 170 4.69 3.74 -21.86
N ALA A 171 4.53 2.55 -22.45
CA ALA A 171 5.60 1.54 -22.49
C ALA A 171 6.83 2.02 -23.27
N ARG A 172 6.68 2.92 -24.25
CA ARG A 172 7.82 3.49 -25.00
C ARG A 172 8.64 4.47 -24.18
N ILE A 173 8.01 5.12 -23.20
CA ILE A 173 8.66 6.14 -22.36
C ILE A 173 9.51 5.47 -21.27
N ARG A 174 9.00 4.38 -20.69
CA ARG A 174 9.53 3.82 -19.45
C ARG A 174 9.59 2.29 -19.38
N GLY A 175 9.21 1.60 -20.45
CA GLY A 175 8.99 0.15 -20.44
C GLY A 175 7.77 -0.26 -19.62
N ILE A 176 7.59 -1.56 -19.45
CA ILE A 176 6.59 -2.15 -18.55
C ILE A 176 7.33 -2.63 -17.31
N ARG A 177 6.89 -2.21 -16.13
CA ARG A 177 7.50 -2.63 -14.87
C ARG A 177 7.15 -4.09 -14.60
N ALA A 178 8.15 -4.91 -14.25
CA ALA A 178 7.90 -6.23 -13.67
C ALA A 178 7.36 -6.07 -12.24
N LEU A 179 6.22 -6.68 -11.94
CA LEU A 179 5.61 -6.64 -10.61
C LEU A 179 5.72 -8.02 -9.97
N ALA A 180 6.42 -8.10 -8.85
CA ALA A 180 6.73 -9.35 -8.17
C ALA A 180 5.48 -10.02 -7.57
N GLY A 181 5.54 -11.34 -7.36
CA GLY A 181 4.45 -12.10 -6.73
C GLY A 181 4.31 -11.91 -5.22
N HIS A 182 5.31 -11.29 -4.60
CA HIS A 182 5.37 -10.90 -3.18
C HIS A 182 5.87 -9.46 -3.08
N ALA A 183 5.56 -8.77 -1.98
CA ALA A 183 5.97 -7.40 -1.75
C ALA A 183 7.50 -7.25 -1.73
N GLU A 184 8.05 -6.30 -2.50
CA GLU A 184 9.47 -5.94 -2.47
C GLU A 184 9.67 -4.55 -1.87
N SER A 185 10.73 -4.37 -1.09
CA SER A 185 11.10 -3.09 -0.45
C SER A 185 11.43 -1.98 -1.46
N THR A 186 11.74 -2.36 -2.70
CA THR A 186 11.97 -1.49 -3.85
C THR A 186 10.67 -0.94 -4.44
N ASP A 187 9.52 -1.54 -4.10
CA ASP A 187 8.21 -1.11 -4.59
C ASP A 187 7.72 0.13 -3.85
N LEU A 188 7.55 1.20 -4.60
CA LEU A 188 6.90 2.46 -4.20
C LEU A 188 6.96 2.77 -2.68
N THR A 189 5.83 2.74 -1.96
CA THR A 189 5.79 3.05 -0.51
C THR A 189 6.17 1.88 0.39
N ASN A 190 6.27 0.65 -0.12
CA ASN A 190 6.50 -0.54 0.69
C ASN A 190 7.96 -0.68 1.12
N ASP A 191 8.23 -0.72 2.42
CA ASP A 191 9.57 -0.62 2.99
C ASP A 191 10.12 -1.96 3.50
N VAL A 192 9.58 -3.08 3.00
CA VAL A 192 9.96 -4.43 3.44
C VAL A 192 9.86 -5.45 2.31
N ASN A 193 10.79 -6.41 2.26
CA ASN A 193 10.58 -7.62 1.47
C ASN A 193 9.65 -8.56 2.25
N GLY A 194 8.50 -8.89 1.68
CA GLY A 194 7.56 -9.84 2.24
C GLY A 194 7.67 -11.22 1.59
N GLY A 195 6.76 -12.12 1.97
CA GLY A 195 6.67 -13.48 1.44
C GLY A 195 6.76 -14.52 2.54
N PRO A 196 7.94 -14.69 3.18
CA PRO A 196 8.05 -15.50 4.38
C PRO A 196 7.31 -14.83 5.55
N SER A 197 6.22 -15.45 6.00
CA SER A 197 5.38 -14.93 7.09
C SER A 197 6.20 -14.64 8.35
N GLY A 198 5.97 -13.48 8.95
CA GLY A 198 6.61 -13.11 10.21
C GLY A 198 7.98 -12.44 10.08
N ILE A 199 8.70 -12.61 8.97
CA ILE A 199 10.00 -11.94 8.78
C ILE A 199 9.79 -10.44 8.57
N GLY A 200 8.87 -10.06 7.70
CA GLY A 200 8.64 -8.66 7.36
C GLY A 200 8.25 -7.82 8.58
N ILE A 201 7.29 -8.32 9.37
CA ILE A 201 6.81 -7.63 10.58
C ILE A 201 7.91 -7.54 11.65
N ALA A 202 8.78 -8.54 11.77
CA ALA A 202 9.85 -8.52 12.76
C ALA A 202 10.85 -7.37 12.53
N THR A 203 11.02 -6.92 11.28
CA THR A 203 11.87 -5.76 10.97
C THR A 203 11.31 -4.42 11.45
N ALA A 204 10.02 -4.34 11.81
CA ALA A 204 9.38 -3.08 12.21
C ALA A 204 9.97 -2.53 13.51
N ALA A 205 10.31 -3.39 14.49
CA ALA A 205 10.95 -2.93 15.73
C ALA A 205 12.33 -2.30 15.48
N GLY A 206 13.13 -2.88 14.59
CA GLY A 206 14.44 -2.33 14.23
C GLY A 206 14.32 -0.95 13.58
N LYS A 207 13.33 -0.76 12.70
CA LYS A 207 13.04 0.55 12.09
C LYS A 207 12.58 1.57 13.14
N ALA A 208 11.71 1.18 14.08
CA ALA A 208 11.24 2.04 15.16
C ALA A 208 12.39 2.44 16.10
N ALA A 209 13.18 1.46 16.55
CA ALA A 209 14.34 1.68 17.41
C ALA A 209 15.38 2.59 16.73
N PHE A 210 15.61 2.42 15.43
CA PHE A 210 16.50 3.30 14.68
C PHE A 210 16.01 4.76 14.72
N TRP A 211 14.72 5.00 14.51
CA TRP A 211 14.17 6.37 14.58
C TRP A 211 14.25 6.97 15.98
N ASP A 212 13.99 6.18 17.02
CA ASP A 212 14.17 6.61 18.41
C ASP A 212 15.64 6.97 18.72
N MET A 213 16.58 6.09 18.37
CA MET A 213 18.02 6.32 18.55
C MET A 213 18.53 7.56 17.82
N MET A 214 17.97 7.86 16.64
CA MET A 214 18.34 9.02 15.85
C MET A 214 17.64 10.32 16.29
N GLY A 215 16.77 10.27 17.30
CA GLY A 215 15.98 11.41 17.75
C GLY A 215 15.03 11.92 16.67
N ALA A 216 14.46 11.02 15.88
CA ALA A 216 13.50 11.38 14.83
C ALA A 216 12.23 11.99 15.44
N ASP A 217 11.50 12.74 14.62
CA ASP A 217 10.25 13.37 15.08
C ASP A 217 9.28 12.30 15.60
N PRO A 218 8.74 12.44 16.83
CA PRO A 218 7.88 11.43 17.45
C PRO A 218 6.53 11.24 16.73
N SER A 219 6.19 12.13 15.78
CA SER A 219 5.00 11.97 14.93
C SER A 219 5.19 10.94 13.81
N LEU A 220 6.43 10.56 13.49
CA LEU A 220 6.72 9.54 12.48
C LEU A 220 6.23 8.17 12.93
N LYS A 221 5.62 7.45 11.99
CA LYS A 221 5.03 6.13 12.26
C LYS A 221 5.42 5.08 11.24
N ILE A 222 5.39 3.85 11.71
CA ILE A 222 5.55 2.64 10.91
C ILE A 222 4.22 1.90 10.94
N ILE A 223 3.59 1.76 9.78
CA ILE A 223 2.37 0.98 9.60
C ILE A 223 2.76 -0.32 8.91
N ALA A 224 2.62 -1.43 9.62
CA ALA A 224 2.89 -2.77 9.09
C ALA A 224 1.61 -3.62 9.08
N ILE A 225 1.29 -4.20 7.92
CA ILE A 225 0.13 -5.07 7.73
C ILE A 225 0.60 -6.50 7.54
N GLU A 226 0.05 -7.41 8.33
CA GLU A 226 0.42 -8.82 8.37
C GLU A 226 -0.78 -9.70 8.76
N GLY A 227 -0.73 -10.97 8.37
CA GLY A 227 -1.79 -11.95 8.60
C GLY A 227 -1.53 -12.92 9.75
N GLU A 228 -2.49 -13.84 9.94
CA GLU A 228 -2.49 -14.82 11.03
C GLU A 228 -1.23 -15.71 11.07
N PHE A 229 -0.65 -16.04 9.91
CA PHE A 229 0.55 -16.87 9.83
C PHE A 229 1.78 -16.23 10.46
N ALA A 230 1.83 -14.91 10.59
CA ALA A 230 2.90 -14.30 11.37
C ALA A 230 2.72 -14.53 12.86
N LEU A 231 1.48 -14.63 13.35
CA LEU A 231 1.20 -14.87 14.77
C LEU A 231 1.68 -16.24 15.24
N THR A 232 1.89 -17.18 14.32
CA THR A 232 2.46 -18.51 14.61
C THR A 232 3.98 -18.57 14.43
N SER A 233 4.60 -17.54 13.87
CA SER A 233 6.04 -17.49 13.63
C SER A 233 6.81 -17.04 14.88
N GLY A 234 7.93 -17.72 15.18
CA GLY A 234 8.82 -17.37 16.30
C GLY A 234 9.35 -15.93 16.20
N HIS A 235 9.78 -15.51 15.00
CA HIS A 235 10.27 -14.15 14.76
C HIS A 235 9.26 -13.06 15.15
N SER A 236 7.96 -13.28 14.93
CA SER A 236 6.94 -12.31 15.32
C SER A 236 6.75 -12.25 16.84
N GLN A 237 6.94 -13.37 17.54
CA GLN A 237 6.89 -13.40 19.00
C GLN A 237 8.10 -12.71 19.61
N GLU A 238 9.29 -12.94 19.06
CA GLU A 238 10.52 -12.23 19.43
C GLU A 238 10.34 -10.71 19.24
N PHE A 239 9.83 -10.29 18.07
CA PHE A 239 9.50 -8.90 17.79
C PHE A 239 8.56 -8.29 18.83
N LYS A 240 7.41 -8.93 19.10
CA LYS A 240 6.43 -8.42 20.07
C LYS A 240 7.05 -8.26 21.46
N THR A 241 7.89 -9.21 21.85
CA THR A 241 8.59 -9.19 23.14
C THR A 241 9.55 -8.01 23.22
N GLN A 242 10.36 -7.79 22.18
CA GLN A 242 11.28 -6.65 22.10
C GLN A 242 10.54 -5.31 22.07
N ALA A 243 9.47 -5.20 21.28
CA ALA A 243 8.69 -3.97 21.16
C ALA A 243 8.03 -3.55 22.47
N VAL A 244 7.62 -4.51 23.32
CA VAL A 244 7.07 -4.21 24.65
C VAL A 244 8.17 -3.88 25.66
N ALA A 245 9.34 -4.53 25.57
CA ALA A 245 10.45 -4.30 26.48
C ALA A 245 11.09 -2.89 26.35
N GLN A 246 10.86 -2.22 25.22
CA GLN A 246 11.36 -0.87 24.93
C GLN A 246 10.34 0.25 25.26
N ARG A 247 9.30 -0.06 26.07
CA ARG A 247 8.36 0.94 26.62
C ARG A 247 8.84 1.45 27.98
#